data_AF-A0A091AN37-F1
#
_entry.id   AF-A0A091AN37-F1
#
_cell.length_a   1.000
_cell.length_b   1.000
_cell.length_c   1.000
_cell.angle_alpha   90.00
_cell.angle_beta   90.00
_cell.angle_gamma   90.00
#
_symmetry.space_group_name_H-M   'P 1'
#
loop_
_entity.id
_entity.type
_entity.pdbx_description
1 polymer ?
#
loop_
_entity_poly.entity_id
_entity_poly.type
_entity_poly.pdbx_seq_one_letter_code
_entity_poly.pdbx_strand_id
1 'polypeptide(L)'
;MYTYIKEYKQIHSGQDIYILASGASMDYMSFSFFDGKITIGLNKMYNFYKCTYIIVKDIVTKKEFIQHYTAAKKAGSKFITTDIHNGATHLFKTKRDYIVVPVGEWGGFVKPSLLDTDTFVNSHLTITTAIHVAYYLGAKNIILVGADCGL
;
A
#
# COMPACT_ATOMS: atom_id res chain seq x y z
N MET A 1 -0.09 -10.80 -14.96
CA MET A 1 0.34 -9.59 -15.71
C MET A 1 0.23 -8.51 -14.68
N TYR A 2 1.31 -7.81 -14.33
CA TYR A 2 1.14 -6.77 -13.32
C TYR A 2 0.31 -5.66 -13.95
N THR A 3 -0.46 -4.98 -13.11
CA THR A 3 -1.30 -3.88 -13.54
C THR A 3 -0.75 -2.61 -12.91
N TYR A 4 -0.68 -1.53 -13.67
CA TYR A 4 -0.31 -0.25 -13.08
C TYR A 4 -1.45 0.29 -12.23
N ILE A 5 -1.11 1.03 -11.17
CA ILE A 5 -2.09 1.67 -10.28
C ILE A 5 -3.07 2.57 -11.04
N LYS A 6 -2.70 3.06 -12.24
CA LYS A 6 -3.57 3.88 -13.11
C LYS A 6 -4.93 3.25 -13.41
N GLU A 7 -5.02 1.93 -13.50
CA GLU A 7 -6.28 1.21 -13.74
C GLU A 7 -7.22 1.25 -12.52
N TYR A 8 -6.74 1.77 -11.40
CA TYR A 8 -7.44 1.88 -10.12
C TYR A 8 -7.75 3.34 -9.75
N LYS A 9 -7.51 4.30 -10.65
CA LYS A 9 -7.78 5.71 -10.37
C LYS A 9 -9.27 5.91 -10.03
N GLN A 10 -9.54 6.52 -8.88
CA GLN A 10 -10.89 6.89 -8.42
C GLN A 10 -11.91 5.73 -8.24
N ILE A 11 -11.49 4.47 -8.18
CA ILE A 11 -12.43 3.33 -8.04
C ILE A 11 -13.17 3.30 -6.69
N HIS A 12 -12.66 4.03 -5.70
CA HIS A 12 -13.24 4.19 -4.36
C HIS A 12 -13.67 5.65 -4.11
N SER A 13 -14.01 6.38 -5.18
CA SER A 13 -14.38 7.79 -5.09
C SER A 13 -15.49 8.03 -4.06
N GLY A 14 -15.26 8.96 -3.15
CA GLY A 14 -16.23 9.34 -2.13
C GLY A 14 -16.26 8.44 -0.88
N GLN A 15 -15.48 7.36 -0.84
CA GLN A 15 -15.43 6.41 0.27
C GLN A 15 -14.27 6.71 1.24
N ASP A 16 -14.37 6.22 2.47
CA ASP A 16 -13.29 6.30 3.45
C ASP A 16 -12.28 5.17 3.23
N ILE A 17 -10.99 5.47 3.33
CA ILE A 17 -9.91 4.48 3.27
C ILE A 17 -9.10 4.53 4.56
N TYR A 18 -8.94 3.36 5.18
CA TYR A 18 -8.20 3.17 6.43
C TYR A 18 -6.81 2.61 6.12
N ILE A 19 -5.76 3.30 6.55
CA ILE A 19 -4.39 2.84 6.42
C ILE A 19 -3.98 2.20 7.74
N LEU A 20 -3.70 0.89 7.72
CA LEU A 20 -3.33 0.12 8.89
C LEU A 20 -1.82 -0.03 8.96
N ALA A 21 -1.20 0.77 9.83
CA ALA A 21 0.19 0.61 10.24
C ALA A 21 0.29 -0.41 11.40
N SER A 22 1.48 -0.57 11.98
CA SER A 22 1.79 -1.63 12.95
C SER A 22 2.12 -1.13 14.35
N GLY A 23 1.73 0.10 14.69
CA GLY A 23 1.91 0.66 16.03
C GLY A 23 1.12 -0.11 17.09
N ALA A 24 1.58 -0.03 18.34
CA ALA A 24 0.96 -0.67 19.50
C ALA A 24 -0.47 -0.18 19.75
N SER A 25 -0.88 0.99 19.24
CA SER A 25 -2.27 1.42 19.31
C SER A 25 -3.24 0.48 18.58
N MET A 26 -2.75 -0.39 17.68
CA MET A 26 -3.56 -1.45 17.05
C MET A 26 -4.09 -2.47 18.06
N ASP A 27 -3.45 -2.66 19.22
CA ASP A 27 -3.89 -3.61 20.25
C ASP A 27 -5.26 -3.24 20.85
N TYR A 28 -5.67 -1.98 20.70
CA TYR A 28 -6.97 -1.48 21.15
C TYR A 28 -8.05 -1.54 20.07
N MET A 29 -7.72 -2.02 18.87
CA MET A 29 -8.65 -2.10 17.74
C MET A 29 -9.20 -3.52 17.59
N SER A 30 -10.54 -3.67 17.67
CA SER A 30 -11.20 -4.93 17.34
C SER A 30 -10.89 -5.34 15.89
N PHE A 31 -10.64 -6.62 15.65
CA PHE A 31 -10.49 -7.17 14.29
C PHE A 31 -11.72 -6.86 13.41
N SER A 32 -12.92 -6.96 13.97
CA SER A 32 -14.18 -6.69 13.26
C SER A 32 -14.44 -5.21 13.00
N PHE A 33 -13.68 -4.30 13.62
CA PHE A 33 -13.82 -2.88 13.35
C PHE A 33 -13.63 -2.58 11.86
N PHE A 34 -12.83 -3.37 11.14
CA PHE A 34 -12.53 -3.15 9.73
C PHE A 34 -13.45 -3.89 8.75
N ASP A 35 -14.43 -4.64 9.25
CA ASP A 35 -15.34 -5.40 8.37
C ASP A 35 -16.12 -4.47 7.45
N GLY A 36 -16.11 -4.79 6.16
CA GLY A 36 -16.75 -4.01 5.10
C GLY A 36 -16.07 -2.68 4.76
N LYS A 37 -14.99 -2.30 5.44
CA LYS A 37 -14.22 -1.07 5.17
C LYS A 37 -13.17 -1.30 4.09
N ILE A 38 -12.80 -0.22 3.40
CA ILE A 38 -11.65 -0.25 2.48
C ILE A 38 -10.39 0.01 3.29
N THR A 39 -9.47 -0.95 3.26
CA THR A 39 -8.25 -0.89 4.08
C THR A 39 -7.00 -1.11 3.24
N ILE A 40 -5.96 -0.36 3.56
CA ILE A 40 -4.60 -0.54 3.05
C ILE A 40 -3.72 -0.96 4.23
N GLY A 41 -3.35 -2.23 4.30
CA GLY A 41 -2.38 -2.71 5.30
C GLY A 41 -0.94 -2.51 4.84
N LEU A 42 -0.07 -2.16 5.78
CA LEU A 42 1.36 -1.94 5.50
C LEU A 42 2.17 -3.19 5.84
N ASN A 43 3.16 -3.50 5.00
CA ASN A 43 4.14 -4.57 5.23
C ASN A 43 3.46 -5.90 5.60
N LYS A 44 3.66 -6.39 6.84
CA LYS A 44 3.18 -7.69 7.31
C LYS A 44 1.77 -7.65 7.93
N MET A 45 1.01 -6.58 7.76
CA MET A 45 -0.36 -6.48 8.33
C MET A 45 -1.31 -7.58 7.83
N TYR A 46 -1.02 -8.22 6.70
CA TYR A 46 -1.72 -9.41 6.22
C TYR A 46 -1.69 -10.60 7.19
N ASN A 47 -0.81 -10.61 8.21
CA ASN A 47 -0.79 -11.64 9.25
C ASN A 47 -1.90 -11.45 10.30
N PHE A 48 -2.46 -10.25 10.40
CA PHE A 48 -3.34 -9.86 11.51
C PHE A 48 -4.73 -9.43 11.01
N TYR A 49 -4.80 -8.72 9.88
CA TYR A 49 -6.03 -8.18 9.35
C TYR A 49 -6.22 -8.59 7.89
N LYS A 50 -7.47 -8.89 7.53
CA LYS A 50 -7.87 -9.05 6.13
C LYS A 50 -8.02 -7.67 5.50
N CYS A 51 -7.04 -7.28 4.70
CA CYS A 51 -7.07 -5.97 4.04
C CYS A 51 -7.58 -6.03 2.60
N THR A 52 -8.22 -4.96 2.11
CA THR A 52 -8.50 -4.79 0.67
C THR A 52 -7.20 -4.77 -0.15
N TYR A 53 -6.23 -3.98 0.33
CA TYR A 53 -4.91 -3.82 -0.28
C TYR A 53 -3.80 -4.06 0.75
N ILE A 54 -2.67 -4.54 0.28
CA ILE A 54 -1.44 -4.66 1.06
C ILE A 54 -0.31 -3.99 0.28
N ILE A 55 0.34 -3.02 0.90
CA ILE A 55 1.55 -2.38 0.34
C ILE A 55 2.76 -2.92 1.10
N VAL A 56 3.71 -3.50 0.37
CA VAL A 56 4.99 -3.91 0.96
C VAL A 56 6.12 -3.22 0.22
N LYS A 57 7.01 -2.63 1.02
CA LYS A 57 8.29 -2.08 0.60
C LYS A 57 9.43 -2.84 1.28
N ASP A 58 10.64 -2.48 0.91
CA ASP A 58 11.93 -3.03 1.37
C ASP A 58 12.12 -4.50 0.96
N ILE A 59 11.56 -4.87 -0.20
CA ILE A 59 11.72 -6.20 -0.77
C ILE A 59 13.06 -6.24 -1.52
N VAL A 60 14.04 -6.94 -0.95
CA VAL A 60 15.41 -7.00 -1.50
C VAL A 60 15.65 -8.27 -2.32
N THR A 61 14.87 -9.33 -2.09
CA THR A 61 15.01 -10.59 -2.83
C THR A 61 13.74 -11.07 -3.52
N LYS A 62 13.90 -11.87 -4.57
CA LYS A 62 12.80 -12.60 -5.21
C LYS A 62 12.05 -13.49 -4.20
N LYS A 63 12.77 -14.10 -3.25
CA LYS A 63 12.19 -14.98 -2.25
C LYS A 63 11.22 -14.21 -1.35
N GLU A 64 11.63 -13.06 -0.82
CA GLU A 64 10.79 -12.19 0.00
C GLU A 64 9.56 -11.71 -0.75
N PHE A 65 9.72 -11.28 -2.00
CA PHE A 65 8.57 -10.90 -2.82
C PHE A 65 7.54 -12.03 -2.91
N ILE A 66 8.00 -13.24 -3.25
CA ILE A 66 7.11 -14.41 -3.37
C ILE A 66 6.40 -14.67 -2.04
N GLN A 67 7.11 -14.56 -0.93
CA GLN A 67 6.54 -14.76 0.41
C GLN A 67 5.45 -13.73 0.71
N HIS A 68 5.76 -12.44 0.58
CA HIS A 68 4.82 -11.35 0.86
C HIS A 68 3.61 -11.37 -0.08
N TYR A 69 3.85 -11.53 -1.39
CA TYR A 69 2.78 -11.62 -2.40
C TYR A 69 1.86 -12.81 -2.13
N THR A 70 2.43 -14.00 -1.87
CA THR A 70 1.63 -15.21 -1.59
C THR A 70 0.83 -15.06 -0.31
N ALA A 71 1.42 -14.48 0.74
CA ALA A 71 0.73 -14.27 2.02
C ALA A 71 -0.43 -13.27 1.88
N ALA A 72 -0.20 -12.12 1.24
CA ALA A 72 -1.25 -11.13 0.96
C ALA A 72 -2.39 -11.75 0.13
N LYS A 73 -2.06 -12.50 -0.93
CA LYS A 73 -3.06 -13.18 -1.76
C LYS A 73 -3.85 -14.22 -0.98
N LYS A 74 -3.19 -15.01 -0.11
CA LYS A 74 -3.85 -16.00 0.77
C LYS A 74 -4.81 -15.32 1.75
N ALA A 75 -4.48 -14.12 2.23
CA ALA A 75 -5.36 -13.29 3.05
C ALA A 75 -6.52 -12.66 2.24
N GLY A 76 -6.53 -12.79 0.92
CA GLY A 76 -7.55 -12.22 0.04
C GLY A 76 -7.31 -10.75 -0.33
N SER A 77 -6.09 -10.24 -0.13
CA SER A 77 -5.71 -8.85 -0.41
C SER A 77 -5.09 -8.69 -1.80
N LYS A 78 -5.33 -7.53 -2.43
CA LYS A 78 -4.58 -7.10 -3.61
C LYS A 78 -3.20 -6.60 -3.19
N PHE A 79 -2.14 -7.17 -3.76
CA PHE A 79 -0.75 -6.83 -3.44
C PHE A 79 -0.28 -5.63 -4.26
N ILE A 80 0.30 -4.62 -3.60
CA ILE A 80 0.82 -3.40 -4.20
C ILE A 80 2.32 -3.27 -3.86
N THR A 81 3.13 -2.89 -4.85
CA THR A 81 4.54 -2.54 -4.67
C THR A 81 4.93 -1.38 -5.58
N THR A 82 6.09 -0.77 -5.38
CA THR A 82 6.61 0.30 -6.26
C THR A 82 7.42 -0.26 -7.42
N ASP A 83 7.56 0.51 -8.50
CA ASP A 83 8.31 0.12 -9.70
C ASP A 83 9.83 0.30 -9.60
N ILE A 84 10.30 1.07 -8.62
CA ILE A 84 11.70 1.27 -8.27
C ILE A 84 11.86 1.36 -6.75
N HIS A 85 13.11 1.33 -6.28
CA HIS A 85 13.57 1.57 -4.90
C HIS A 85 12.68 0.98 -3.80
N ASN A 86 13.13 -0.12 -3.20
CA ASN A 86 12.42 -0.88 -2.18
C ASN A 86 11.12 -1.54 -2.67
N GLY A 87 10.80 -1.42 -3.97
CA GLY A 87 9.77 -2.19 -4.68
C GLY A 87 10.33 -3.38 -5.45
N ALA A 88 9.46 -4.20 -6.03
CA ALA A 88 9.86 -5.55 -6.49
C ALA A 88 9.76 -5.82 -8.00
N THR A 89 9.37 -4.84 -8.81
CA THR A 89 9.27 -4.98 -10.29
C THR A 89 10.60 -5.38 -10.93
N HIS A 90 11.74 -4.82 -10.47
CA HIS A 90 13.07 -5.18 -10.97
C HIS A 90 13.43 -6.67 -10.69
N LEU A 91 12.80 -7.27 -9.68
CA LEU A 91 12.99 -8.67 -9.31
C LEU A 91 12.16 -9.61 -10.19
N PHE A 92 11.10 -9.16 -10.85
CA PHE A 92 10.20 -10.03 -11.61
C PHE A 92 9.82 -9.46 -12.98
N LYS A 93 10.41 -10.03 -14.03
CA LYS A 93 10.00 -9.81 -15.43
C LYS A 93 8.77 -10.63 -15.85
N THR A 94 8.28 -11.53 -14.99
CA THR A 94 7.18 -12.45 -15.31
C THR A 94 5.82 -11.91 -14.83
N LYS A 95 4.79 -12.14 -15.65
CA LYS A 95 3.41 -11.72 -15.41
C LYS A 95 2.86 -12.35 -14.12
N ARG A 96 2.58 -11.55 -13.09
CA ARG A 96 1.77 -11.94 -11.90
C ARG A 96 0.68 -10.91 -11.60
N ASP A 97 -0.27 -11.23 -10.75
CA ASP A 97 -1.45 -10.40 -10.46
C ASP A 97 -1.19 -9.48 -9.25
N TYR A 98 -0.32 -8.48 -9.45
CA TYR A 98 -0.01 -7.45 -8.46
C TYR A 98 -0.08 -6.07 -9.10
N ILE A 99 -0.24 -5.06 -8.25
CA ILE A 99 -0.37 -3.66 -8.65
C ILE A 99 0.97 -2.97 -8.47
N VAL A 100 1.37 -2.19 -9.49
CA VAL A 100 2.61 -1.42 -9.50
C VAL A 100 2.31 0.06 -9.40
N VAL A 101 2.91 0.71 -8.42
CA VAL A 101 2.91 2.16 -8.25
C VAL A 101 4.17 2.74 -8.90
N PRO A 102 4.04 3.55 -9.96
CA PRO A 102 5.19 4.18 -10.57
C PRO A 102 5.70 5.35 -9.74
N VAL A 103 7.01 5.42 -9.54
CA VAL A 103 7.65 6.47 -8.74
C VAL A 103 8.12 7.59 -9.66
N GLY A 104 7.57 8.79 -9.45
CA GLY A 104 7.99 10.00 -10.16
C GLY A 104 9.13 10.73 -9.46
N GLU A 105 9.26 10.57 -8.15
CA GLU A 105 10.25 11.28 -7.33
C GLU A 105 10.72 10.45 -6.13
N TRP A 106 12.01 10.56 -5.79
CA TRP A 106 12.66 9.82 -4.70
C TRP A 106 13.27 10.75 -3.66
N GLY A 107 13.18 10.36 -2.38
CA GLY A 107 13.94 10.98 -1.27
C GLY A 107 13.48 12.38 -0.84
N GLY A 108 12.39 12.89 -1.40
CA GLY A 108 11.86 14.22 -1.11
C GLY A 108 10.65 14.24 -0.18
N PHE A 109 10.31 15.43 0.31
CA PHE A 109 8.99 15.74 0.86
C PHE A 109 7.92 15.57 -0.22
N VAL A 110 6.68 15.29 0.19
CA VAL A 110 5.55 15.21 -0.74
C VAL A 110 5.42 16.54 -1.49
N LYS A 111 5.54 16.51 -2.83
CA LYS A 111 5.29 17.68 -3.66
C LYS A 111 3.83 17.72 -4.10
N PRO A 112 3.10 18.81 -3.80
CA PRO A 112 1.72 18.97 -4.25
C PRO A 112 1.55 18.84 -5.78
N SER A 113 2.58 19.15 -6.57
CA SER A 113 2.58 19.01 -8.03
C SER A 113 2.39 17.57 -8.53
N LEU A 114 2.55 16.57 -7.67
CA LEU A 114 2.36 15.16 -8.00
C LEU A 114 0.96 14.63 -7.65
N LEU A 115 0.09 15.45 -7.05
CA LEU A 115 -1.25 15.01 -6.68
C LEU A 115 -2.11 14.67 -7.90
N ASP A 116 -1.91 15.34 -9.03
CA ASP A 116 -2.71 15.13 -10.24
C ASP A 116 -2.04 14.25 -11.30
N THR A 117 -0.86 13.70 -11.00
CA THR A 117 -0.14 12.80 -11.90
C THR A 117 -0.50 11.34 -11.63
N ASP A 118 -0.08 10.46 -12.55
CA ASP A 118 -0.15 9.01 -12.34
C ASP A 118 1.14 8.48 -11.71
N THR A 119 1.96 9.34 -11.08
CA THR A 119 3.26 9.03 -10.48
C THR A 119 3.34 9.50 -9.03
N PHE A 120 4.09 8.77 -8.21
CA PHE A 120 4.01 8.88 -6.76
C PHE A 120 5.36 9.32 -6.18
N VAL A 121 5.32 9.98 -5.02
CA VAL A 121 6.53 10.23 -4.23
C VAL A 121 6.87 8.95 -3.47
N ASN A 122 8.07 8.44 -3.71
CA ASN A 122 8.63 7.33 -2.94
C ASN A 122 9.54 7.88 -1.85
N SER A 123 8.97 8.14 -0.68
CA SER A 123 9.77 8.39 0.53
C SER A 123 10.35 7.07 1.06
N HIS A 124 11.18 7.09 2.11
CA HIS A 124 11.63 5.86 2.76
C HIS A 124 10.53 5.10 3.50
N LEU A 125 9.36 5.71 3.73
CA LEU A 125 8.29 5.13 4.55
C LEU A 125 7.21 4.47 3.68
N THR A 126 6.68 3.33 4.12
CA THR A 126 5.53 2.68 3.46
C THR A 126 4.24 3.48 3.62
N ILE A 127 4.09 4.18 4.75
CA ILE A 127 2.87 4.95 5.03
C ILE A 127 2.67 6.12 4.07
N THR A 128 3.74 6.78 3.59
CA THR A 128 3.58 7.85 2.60
C THR A 128 3.06 7.30 1.28
N THR A 129 3.57 6.15 0.83
CA THR A 129 3.06 5.49 -0.39
C THR A 129 1.58 5.12 -0.21
N ALA A 130 1.20 4.65 0.97
CA ALA A 130 -0.20 4.32 1.27
C ALA A 130 -1.13 5.54 1.23
N ILE A 131 -0.69 6.69 1.75
CA ILE A 131 -1.46 7.95 1.69
C ILE A 131 -1.68 8.36 0.23
N HIS A 132 -0.64 8.33 -0.60
CA HIS A 132 -0.78 8.62 -2.03
C HIS A 132 -1.72 7.61 -2.72
N VAL A 133 -1.60 6.31 -2.41
CA VAL A 133 -2.49 5.29 -2.98
C VAL A 133 -3.93 5.54 -2.57
N ALA A 134 -4.21 5.82 -1.29
CA ALA A 134 -5.56 6.13 -0.82
C ALA A 134 -6.16 7.34 -1.55
N TYR A 135 -5.40 8.43 -1.69
CA TYR A 135 -5.82 9.61 -2.45
C TYR A 135 -6.11 9.26 -3.92
N TYR A 136 -5.20 8.53 -4.57
CA TYR A 136 -5.33 8.15 -5.97
C TYR A 136 -6.53 7.23 -6.25
N LEU A 137 -6.86 6.37 -5.29
CA LEU A 137 -8.07 5.53 -5.31
C LEU A 137 -9.36 6.34 -5.15
N GLY A 138 -9.29 7.63 -4.79
CA GLY A 138 -10.43 8.53 -4.65
C GLY A 138 -10.98 8.65 -3.23
N ALA A 139 -10.18 8.34 -2.21
CA ALA A 139 -10.61 8.45 -0.82
C ALA A 139 -11.16 9.85 -0.50
N LYS A 140 -12.36 9.89 0.09
CA LYS A 140 -12.91 11.12 0.69
C LYS A 140 -12.16 11.47 1.97
N ASN A 141 -11.93 10.47 2.81
CA ASN A 141 -11.15 10.58 4.03
C ASN A 141 -10.06 9.50 4.05
N ILE A 142 -8.86 9.89 4.50
CA ILE A 142 -7.74 8.98 4.73
C ILE A 142 -7.53 8.89 6.23
N ILE A 143 -7.75 7.72 6.81
CA ILE A 143 -7.75 7.50 8.25
C ILE A 143 -6.54 6.64 8.61
N LEU A 144 -5.60 7.19 9.39
CA LEU A 144 -4.43 6.46 9.84
C LEU A 144 -4.75 5.73 11.15
N VAL A 145 -4.41 4.45 11.22
CA VAL A 145 -4.58 3.61 12.41
C VAL A 145 -3.28 2.87 12.68
N GLY A 146 -2.84 2.80 13.94
CA GLY A 146 -1.54 2.19 14.27
C GLY A 146 -0.33 3.04 13.86
N ALA A 147 -0.51 4.33 13.59
CA ALA A 147 0.56 5.23 13.16
C ALA A 147 1.11 6.02 14.36
N ASP A 148 1.82 5.31 15.24
CA ASP A 148 2.13 5.83 16.58
C ASP A 148 3.34 6.76 16.64
N CYS A 149 4.16 6.79 15.58
CA CYS A 149 5.40 7.58 15.53
C CYS A 149 6.33 7.34 16.75
N GLY A 150 6.31 6.13 17.32
CA GLY A 150 7.18 5.75 18.42
C GLY A 150 8.67 5.86 18.04
N LEU A 151 9.49 6.25 19.02
CA LEU A 151 10.95 6.34 18.92
C LEU A 151 11.61 4.98 19.15
#